data_AF-A0A534MPN4-F1
#
_entry.id   AF-A0A534MPN4-F1
#
_cell.length_a   1.000
_cell.length_b   1.000
_cell.length_c   1.000
_cell.angle_alpha   90.00
_cell.angle_beta   90.00
_cell.angle_gamma   90.00
#
_symmetry.space_group_name_H-M   'P 1'
#
loop_
_entity.id
_entity.type
_entity.pdbx_description
1 polymer ?
#
loop_
_entity_poly.entity_id
_entity_poly.type
_entity_poly.pdbx_seq_one_letter_code
_entity_poly.pdbx_strand_id
1 'polypeptide(L)'
;ERGPDFVVLDRTAFYAEGGGQPYDTGSLSWSGGEAKVLRVTKEKGVIRHHVDRLPPEGAVRGIIDWDRRYAHMRYHTSQHLLSGLVWKIYAARTVGNQLYTDRARVDFQPASFTPEDLARIEAESNRAIEAAHEVRIFQEDRVVVDSKIGDRSLLDLIPASIRRLRVIQVGTEDYCPCGGTHLRNTSEIGRVHVVEKRSKGKETDRITYELLPK
;
A
#
# COMPACT_ATOMS: atom_id res chain seq x y z
N GLU A 1 -17.74 -20.91 -0.28
CA GLU A 1 -18.20 -20.69 -1.67
C GLU A 1 -17.09 -21.11 -2.62
N ARG A 2 -17.43 -21.80 -3.71
CA ARG A 2 -16.50 -22.19 -4.79
C ARG A 2 -17.11 -21.73 -6.11
N GLY A 3 -16.35 -20.98 -6.89
CA GLY A 3 -16.68 -20.69 -8.30
C GLY A 3 -16.00 -21.69 -9.23
N PRO A 4 -16.11 -21.52 -10.55
CA PRO A 4 -15.42 -22.39 -11.52
C PRO A 4 -13.90 -22.38 -11.35
N ASP A 5 -13.32 -21.30 -10.80
CA ASP A 5 -11.89 -21.03 -10.70
C ASP A 5 -11.43 -20.41 -9.37
N PHE A 6 -12.31 -20.24 -8.37
CA PHE A 6 -11.94 -19.63 -7.09
C PHE A 6 -12.39 -20.39 -5.85
N VAL A 7 -11.66 -20.18 -4.75
CA VAL A 7 -12.02 -20.63 -3.40
C VAL A 7 -12.08 -19.48 -2.40
N VAL A 8 -13.01 -19.62 -1.46
CA VAL A 8 -13.13 -18.75 -0.29
C VAL A 8 -12.65 -19.51 0.94
N LEU A 9 -11.71 -18.92 1.66
CA LEU A 9 -11.20 -19.45 2.93
C LEU A 9 -11.90 -18.76 4.09
N ASP A 10 -11.99 -19.43 5.24
CA ASP A 10 -12.49 -18.86 6.49
C ASP A 10 -11.55 -17.76 7.01
N ARG A 11 -10.24 -17.94 6.80
CA ARG A 11 -9.18 -16.98 7.12
C ARG A 11 -8.10 -17.02 6.05
N THR A 12 -7.47 -15.86 5.79
CA THR A 12 -6.39 -15.78 4.81
C THR A 12 -5.36 -14.72 5.19
N ALA A 13 -4.09 -14.99 4.89
CA ALA A 13 -3.01 -14.01 4.95
C ALA A 13 -2.76 -13.33 3.59
N PHE A 14 -3.39 -13.79 2.51
CA PHE A 14 -3.28 -13.17 1.19
C PHE A 14 -3.99 -11.81 1.18
N TYR A 15 -3.29 -10.82 0.65
CA TYR A 15 -3.82 -9.49 0.42
C TYR A 15 -4.60 -9.49 -0.89
N ALA A 16 -5.86 -9.08 -0.81
CA ALA A 16 -6.67 -8.80 -2.00
C ALA A 16 -6.34 -7.42 -2.53
N GLU A 17 -6.33 -7.27 -3.86
CA GLU A 17 -6.10 -5.99 -4.54
C GLU A 17 -6.93 -4.83 -3.93
N GLY A 18 -6.27 -3.72 -3.62
CA GLY A 18 -6.94 -2.57 -3.00
C GLY A 18 -5.98 -1.43 -2.64
N GLY A 19 -6.51 -0.19 -2.59
CA GLY A 19 -5.73 0.99 -2.16
C GLY A 19 -4.51 1.33 -3.03
N GLY A 20 -4.43 0.77 -4.24
CA GLY A 20 -3.27 0.87 -5.14
C GLY A 20 -2.22 -0.23 -4.95
N GLN A 21 -2.34 -1.07 -3.92
CA GLN A 21 -1.51 -2.26 -3.74
C GLN A 21 -2.08 -3.44 -4.54
N PRO A 22 -1.27 -4.10 -5.39
CA PRO A 22 -1.69 -5.32 -6.10
C PRO A 22 -1.94 -6.50 -5.14
N TYR A 23 -2.70 -7.46 -5.62
CA TYR A 23 -2.93 -8.72 -4.92
C TYR A 23 -1.64 -9.53 -4.75
N ASP A 24 -1.62 -10.39 -3.72
CA ASP A 24 -0.59 -11.41 -3.60
C ASP A 24 -0.85 -12.62 -4.49
N THR A 25 0.24 -13.33 -4.76
CA THR A 25 0.27 -14.67 -5.35
C THR A 25 0.85 -15.64 -4.32
N GLY A 26 0.84 -16.93 -4.63
CA GLY A 26 1.39 -17.96 -3.76
C GLY A 26 0.76 -19.32 -4.03
N SER A 27 0.58 -20.12 -2.99
CA SER A 27 -0.03 -21.44 -3.10
C SER A 27 -0.92 -21.82 -1.92
N LEU A 28 -1.82 -22.77 -2.17
CA LEU A 28 -2.61 -23.49 -1.18
C LEU A 28 -2.23 -24.96 -1.24
N SER A 29 -1.77 -25.55 -0.14
CA SER A 29 -1.38 -26.97 -0.06
C SER A 29 -2.29 -27.76 0.88
N TRP A 30 -2.50 -29.04 0.56
CA TRP A 30 -3.30 -30.00 1.34
C TRP A 30 -2.74 -31.41 1.20
N SER A 31 -3.31 -32.38 1.94
CA SER A 31 -2.93 -33.79 1.78
C SER A 31 -3.30 -34.29 0.38
N GLY A 32 -2.30 -34.49 -0.48
CA GLY A 32 -2.49 -34.99 -1.84
C GLY A 32 -2.39 -33.94 -2.95
N GLY A 33 -2.02 -32.68 -2.64
CA GLY A 33 -1.74 -31.73 -3.69
C GLY A 33 -1.49 -30.29 -3.24
N GLU A 34 -1.27 -29.46 -4.25
CA GLU A 34 -1.10 -28.02 -4.13
C GLU A 34 -1.79 -27.34 -5.32
N ALA A 35 -2.27 -26.12 -5.10
CA ALA A 35 -2.81 -25.22 -6.11
C ALA A 35 -2.08 -23.88 -6.04
N LYS A 36 -1.79 -23.27 -7.19
CA LYS A 36 -1.26 -21.91 -7.26
C LYS A 36 -2.39 -20.91 -7.09
N VAL A 37 -2.17 -19.89 -6.27
CA VAL A 37 -3.03 -18.71 -6.18
C VAL A 37 -2.54 -17.69 -7.20
N LEU A 38 -3.32 -17.51 -8.26
CA LEU A 38 -2.98 -16.67 -9.41
C LEU A 38 -3.43 -15.21 -9.22
N ARG A 39 -4.53 -15.01 -8.48
CA ARG A 39 -5.12 -13.70 -8.22
C ARG A 39 -5.95 -13.75 -6.94
N VAL A 40 -5.99 -12.65 -6.20
CA VAL A 40 -6.84 -12.51 -5.00
C VAL A 40 -7.68 -11.25 -5.12
N THR A 41 -9.00 -11.40 -5.08
CA THR A 41 -9.96 -10.29 -5.19
C THR A 41 -10.82 -10.19 -3.94
N LYS A 42 -11.37 -9.00 -3.69
CA LYS A 42 -12.35 -8.77 -2.65
C LYS A 42 -13.66 -8.30 -3.29
N GLU A 43 -14.71 -9.10 -3.15
CA GLU A 43 -16.03 -8.78 -3.69
C GLU A 43 -17.07 -8.85 -2.58
N LYS A 44 -17.80 -7.76 -2.36
CA LYS A 44 -18.83 -7.65 -1.30
C LYS A 44 -18.36 -8.12 0.08
N GLY A 45 -17.09 -7.87 0.40
CA GLY A 45 -16.47 -8.26 1.67
C GLY A 45 -15.84 -9.66 1.69
N VAL A 46 -16.07 -10.48 0.67
CA VAL A 46 -15.55 -11.85 0.56
C VAL A 46 -14.21 -11.83 -0.20
N ILE A 47 -13.20 -12.48 0.37
CA ILE A 47 -11.90 -12.66 -0.29
C ILE A 47 -11.94 -13.95 -1.13
N ARG A 48 -11.73 -13.80 -2.43
CA ARG A 48 -11.71 -14.89 -3.41
C ARG A 48 -10.29 -15.13 -3.88
N HIS A 49 -9.85 -16.39 -3.80
CA HIS A 49 -8.53 -16.83 -4.27
C HIS A 49 -8.74 -17.60 -5.57
N HIS A 50 -8.33 -17.00 -6.68
CA HIS A 50 -8.40 -17.60 -8.01
C HIS A 50 -7.21 -18.54 -8.18
N VAL A 51 -7.51 -19.81 -8.45
CA VAL A 51 -6.54 -20.91 -8.40
C VAL A 51 -6.47 -21.67 -9.71
N ASP A 52 -5.29 -22.21 -10.03
CA ASP A 52 -5.10 -23.05 -11.23
C ASP A 52 -5.81 -24.41 -11.14
N ARG A 53 -6.11 -24.87 -9.92
CA ARG A 53 -6.94 -26.03 -9.63
C ARG A 53 -7.63 -25.89 -8.28
N LEU A 54 -8.84 -26.45 -8.16
CA LEU A 54 -9.58 -26.38 -6.90
C LEU A 54 -8.99 -27.35 -5.86
N PRO A 55 -8.69 -26.89 -4.63
CA PRO A 55 -8.41 -27.79 -3.51
C PRO A 55 -9.67 -28.59 -3.12
N PRO A 56 -9.54 -29.75 -2.47
CA PRO A 56 -10.66 -30.45 -1.84
C PRO A 56 -11.26 -29.59 -0.72
N GLU A 57 -12.43 -29.96 -0.22
CA GLU A 57 -12.99 -29.33 0.97
C GLU A 57 -12.16 -29.70 2.20
N GLY A 58 -12.02 -28.76 3.14
CA GLY A 58 -11.27 -28.94 4.37
C GLY A 58 -10.09 -27.99 4.51
N ALA A 59 -9.15 -28.36 5.38
CA ALA A 59 -8.01 -27.54 5.75
C ALA A 59 -7.01 -27.43 4.61
N VAL A 60 -6.53 -26.20 4.36
CA VAL A 60 -5.43 -25.91 3.44
C VAL A 60 -4.39 -25.05 4.16
N ARG A 61 -3.13 -25.16 3.75
CA ARG A 61 -2.05 -24.27 4.18
C ARG A 61 -1.75 -23.28 3.07
N GLY A 62 -2.02 -22.01 3.33
CA GLY A 62 -1.66 -20.91 2.43
C GLY A 62 -0.23 -20.43 2.64
N ILE A 63 0.52 -20.30 1.54
CA ILE A 63 1.87 -19.74 1.52
C ILE A 63 1.88 -18.62 0.48
N ILE A 64 2.14 -17.39 0.91
CA ILE A 64 2.26 -16.24 -0.01
C ILE A 64 3.64 -16.23 -0.67
N ASP A 65 3.71 -15.71 -1.89
CA ASP A 65 4.97 -15.28 -2.52
C ASP A 65 5.55 -14.12 -1.70
N TRP A 66 6.57 -14.44 -0.90
CA TRP A 66 7.15 -13.50 0.04
C TRP A 66 7.88 -12.36 -0.66
N ASP A 67 8.62 -12.63 -1.74
CA ASP A 67 9.39 -11.60 -2.44
C ASP A 67 8.46 -10.57 -3.06
N ARG A 68 7.37 -11.02 -3.69
CA ARG A 68 6.30 -10.14 -4.18
C ARG A 68 5.68 -9.33 -3.04
N ARG A 69 5.28 -10.00 -1.95
CA ARG A 69 4.66 -9.34 -0.80
C ARG A 69 5.58 -8.28 -0.21
N TYR A 70 6.84 -8.62 0.00
CA TYR A 70 7.82 -7.75 0.63
C TYR A 70 8.13 -6.55 -0.26
N ALA A 71 8.24 -6.73 -1.58
CA ALA A 71 8.34 -5.62 -2.53
C ALA A 71 7.14 -4.66 -2.41
N HIS A 72 5.91 -5.20 -2.37
CA HIS A 72 4.72 -4.37 -2.15
C HIS A 72 4.75 -3.63 -0.81
N MET A 73 5.16 -4.28 0.29
CA MET A 73 5.29 -3.64 1.60
C MET A 73 6.31 -2.49 1.57
N ARG A 74 7.45 -2.68 0.89
CA ARG A 74 8.46 -1.63 0.70
C ARG A 74 7.87 -0.42 -0.04
N TYR A 75 7.26 -0.66 -1.20
CA TYR A 75 6.64 0.41 -2.00
C TYR A 75 5.45 1.09 -1.32
N HIS A 76 4.67 0.36 -0.54
CA HIS A 76 3.53 0.94 0.18
C HIS A 76 4.02 1.85 1.31
N THR A 77 5.00 1.38 2.08
CA THR A 77 5.58 2.17 3.18
C THR A 77 6.31 3.41 2.63
N SER A 78 7.07 3.28 1.53
CA SER A 78 7.70 4.43 0.88
C SER A 78 6.69 5.42 0.31
N GLN A 79 5.55 4.94 -0.19
CA GLN A 79 4.48 5.81 -0.68
C GLN A 79 3.88 6.65 0.46
N HIS A 80 3.62 6.05 1.63
CA HIS A 80 3.16 6.78 2.82
C HIS A 80 4.16 7.85 3.24
N LEU A 81 5.45 7.48 3.31
CA LEU A 81 6.52 8.41 3.65
C LEU A 81 6.59 9.59 2.68
N LEU A 82 6.67 9.32 1.38
CA LEU A 82 6.73 10.33 0.32
C LEU A 82 5.50 11.24 0.34
N SER A 83 4.31 10.66 0.50
CA SER A 83 3.06 11.44 0.54
C SER A 83 2.96 12.32 1.79
N GLY A 84 3.54 11.89 2.90
CA GLY A 84 3.60 12.69 4.12
C GLY A 84 4.52 13.86 4.03
N LEU A 85 5.71 13.64 3.47
CA LEU A 85 6.67 14.70 3.21
C LEU A 85 6.11 15.71 2.20
N VAL A 86 5.53 15.23 1.10
CA VAL A 86 4.92 16.11 0.09
C VAL A 86 3.77 16.93 0.68
N TRP A 87 2.90 16.33 1.48
CA TRP A 87 1.84 17.07 2.18
C TRP A 87 2.40 18.15 3.10
N LYS A 88 3.41 17.82 3.93
CA LYS A 88 4.01 18.77 4.87
C LYS A 88 4.72 19.93 4.19
N ILE A 89 5.42 19.67 3.08
CA ILE A 89 6.27 20.67 2.40
C ILE A 89 5.43 21.52 1.44
N TYR A 90 4.50 20.91 0.73
CA TYR A 90 3.81 21.53 -0.42
C TYR A 90 2.29 21.65 -0.24
N ALA A 91 1.72 21.10 0.84
CA ALA A 91 0.26 20.98 1.01
C ALA A 91 -0.44 20.29 -0.18
N ALA A 92 0.29 19.42 -0.89
CA ALA A 92 -0.22 18.67 -2.03
C ALA A 92 -0.71 17.29 -1.57
N ARG A 93 -1.98 16.97 -1.85
CA ARG A 93 -2.66 15.75 -1.39
C ARG A 93 -2.41 14.62 -2.37
N THR A 94 -2.37 13.38 -1.89
CA THR A 94 -2.40 12.21 -2.78
C THR A 94 -3.81 12.01 -3.32
N VAL A 95 -3.99 12.15 -4.64
CA VAL A 95 -5.27 11.94 -5.33
C VAL A 95 -5.30 10.65 -6.17
N GLY A 96 -4.16 9.98 -6.29
CA GLY A 96 -4.06 8.68 -6.95
C GLY A 96 -2.74 8.00 -6.62
N ASN A 97 -2.73 6.68 -6.57
CA ASN A 97 -1.50 5.92 -6.44
C ASN A 97 -1.63 4.55 -7.12
N GLN A 98 -0.49 3.94 -7.45
CA GLN A 98 -0.41 2.55 -7.88
C GLN A 98 0.98 2.00 -7.55
N LEU A 99 1.02 0.85 -6.91
CA LEU A 99 2.24 0.12 -6.60
C LEU A 99 2.45 -1.01 -7.61
N TYR A 100 3.71 -1.32 -7.83
CA TYR A 100 4.19 -2.47 -8.58
C TYR A 100 5.29 -3.16 -7.74
N THR A 101 5.85 -4.26 -8.23
CA THR A 101 6.97 -4.94 -7.56
C THR A 101 8.32 -4.25 -7.80
N ASP A 102 8.40 -3.37 -8.80
CA ASP A 102 9.63 -2.74 -9.28
C ASP A 102 9.57 -1.20 -9.31
N ARG A 103 8.40 -0.60 -9.08
CA ARG A 103 8.20 0.86 -9.01
C ARG A 103 6.89 1.23 -8.30
N ALA A 104 6.69 2.50 -8.04
CA ALA A 104 5.40 3.07 -7.68
C ALA A 104 5.15 4.40 -8.39
N ARG A 105 3.88 4.76 -8.54
CA ARG A 105 3.47 6.09 -8.99
C ARG A 105 2.47 6.71 -8.03
N VAL A 106 2.61 8.02 -7.82
CA VAL A 106 1.73 8.80 -6.93
C VAL A 106 1.35 10.10 -7.63
N ASP A 107 0.07 10.42 -7.62
CA ASP A 107 -0.51 11.64 -8.18
C ASP A 107 -0.81 12.61 -7.04
N PHE A 108 -0.27 13.83 -7.15
CA PHE A 108 -0.42 14.88 -6.16
C PHE A 108 -1.24 16.05 -6.69
N GLN A 109 -2.09 16.65 -5.85
CA GLN A 109 -2.90 17.81 -6.19
C GLN A 109 -3.20 18.69 -4.96
N PRO A 110 -3.15 20.03 -5.07
CA PRO A 110 -2.57 20.79 -6.19
C PRO A 110 -1.04 20.62 -6.21
N ALA A 111 -0.45 20.50 -7.39
CA ALA A 111 0.99 20.31 -7.58
C ALA A 111 1.48 20.89 -8.91
N SER A 112 2.66 21.51 -8.84
CA SER A 112 3.44 21.96 -10.00
C SER A 112 4.93 21.88 -9.62
N PHE A 113 5.44 20.65 -9.52
CA PHE A 113 6.79 20.42 -9.02
C PHE A 113 7.84 20.78 -10.07
N THR A 114 8.84 21.56 -9.65
CA THR A 114 10.05 21.84 -10.44
C THR A 114 11.07 20.70 -10.28
N PRO A 115 12.13 20.64 -11.09
CA PRO A 115 13.23 19.70 -10.88
C PRO A 115 13.86 19.79 -9.48
N GLU A 116 13.98 20.99 -8.93
CA GLU A 116 14.49 21.23 -7.57
C GLU A 116 13.55 20.65 -6.51
N ASP A 117 12.23 20.75 -6.71
CA ASP A 117 11.26 20.12 -5.82
C ASP A 117 11.39 18.60 -5.84
N LEU A 118 11.58 17.99 -7.01
CA LEU A 118 11.77 16.54 -7.11
C LEU A 118 13.05 16.08 -6.39
N ALA A 119 14.15 16.83 -6.57
CA ALA A 119 15.40 16.57 -5.87
C ALA A 119 15.23 16.71 -4.35
N ARG A 120 14.47 17.70 -3.91
CA ARG A 120 14.14 17.89 -2.48
C ARG A 120 13.28 16.74 -1.95
N ILE A 121 12.22 16.36 -2.65
CA ILE A 121 11.34 15.24 -2.26
C ILE A 121 12.16 13.95 -2.12
N GLU A 122 13.03 13.65 -3.07
CA GLU A 122 13.92 12.49 -3.01
C GLU A 122 14.88 12.56 -1.80
N ALA A 123 15.54 13.70 -1.61
CA ALA A 123 16.49 13.89 -0.52
C ALA A 123 15.83 13.78 0.87
N GLU A 124 14.68 14.42 1.08
CA GLU A 124 13.92 14.35 2.33
C GLU A 124 13.38 12.93 2.57
N SER A 125 12.92 12.24 1.53
CA SER A 125 12.46 10.85 1.64
C SER A 125 13.59 9.94 2.10
N ASN A 126 14.78 10.07 1.49
CA ASN A 126 15.94 9.27 1.88
C ASN A 126 16.44 9.61 3.28
N ARG A 127 16.43 10.89 3.69
CA ARG A 127 16.77 11.29 5.07
C ARG A 127 15.83 10.65 6.09
N ALA A 128 14.53 10.63 5.82
CA ALA A 128 13.55 10.01 6.72
C ALA A 128 13.63 8.46 6.73
N ILE A 129 14.13 7.85 5.65
CA ILE A 129 14.45 6.42 5.62
C ILE A 129 15.69 6.14 6.49
N GLU A 130 16.73 6.95 6.38
CA GLU A 130 17.96 6.84 7.18
C GLU A 130 17.70 7.02 8.67
N ALA A 131 16.72 7.86 9.03
CA ALA A 131 16.26 8.04 10.40
C ALA A 131 15.58 6.79 11.01
N ALA A 132 15.34 5.74 10.22
CA ALA A 132 14.86 4.43 10.68
C ALA A 132 13.61 4.51 11.57
N HIS A 133 12.60 5.26 11.12
CA HIS A 133 11.35 5.44 11.84
C HIS A 133 10.59 4.11 12.00
N GLU A 134 10.04 3.91 13.19
CA GLU A 134 9.08 2.83 13.44
C GLU A 134 7.79 3.05 12.64
N VAL A 135 7.26 1.97 12.07
CA VAL A 135 5.96 1.93 11.40
C VAL A 135 4.97 1.22 12.32
N ARG A 136 4.03 1.98 12.86
CA ARG A 136 3.01 1.50 13.79
C ARG A 136 1.68 1.31 13.06
N ILE A 137 1.00 0.21 13.37
CA ILE A 137 -0.32 -0.12 12.83
C ILE A 137 -1.25 -0.41 13.99
N PHE A 138 -2.34 0.36 14.09
CA PHE A 138 -3.29 0.24 15.20
C PHE A 138 -4.70 0.66 14.77
N GLN A 139 -5.67 0.51 15.68
CA GLN A 139 -7.02 1.01 15.48
C GLN A 139 -7.23 2.30 16.27
N GLU A 140 -7.78 3.32 15.64
CA GLU A 140 -8.11 4.61 16.27
C GLU A 140 -9.55 5.02 15.92
N ASP A 141 -10.18 5.81 16.78
CA ASP A 141 -11.51 6.35 16.53
C ASP A 141 -11.49 7.33 15.36
N ARG A 142 -12.48 7.22 14.46
CA ARG A 142 -12.59 8.06 13.27
C ARG A 142 -12.49 9.55 13.58
N VAL A 143 -13.12 10.00 14.68
CA VAL A 143 -13.11 11.42 15.10
C VAL A 143 -11.70 11.88 15.45
N VAL A 144 -10.92 11.02 16.11
CA VAL A 144 -9.51 11.30 16.44
C VAL A 144 -8.68 11.35 15.17
N VAL A 145 -8.88 10.40 14.25
CA VAL A 145 -8.18 10.39 12.96
C VAL A 145 -8.46 11.68 12.19
N ASP A 146 -9.73 12.03 12.02
CA ASP A 146 -10.20 13.22 11.31
C ASP A 146 -9.56 14.51 11.84
N SER A 147 -9.49 14.65 13.17
CA SER A 147 -8.84 15.80 13.81
C SER A 147 -7.34 15.93 13.57
N LYS A 148 -6.64 14.83 13.22
CA LYS A 148 -5.18 14.77 13.05
C LYS A 148 -4.73 14.87 11.60
N ILE A 149 -5.51 14.31 10.68
CA ILE A 149 -5.10 14.21 9.27
C ILE A 149 -5.37 15.49 8.48
N GLY A 150 -6.33 16.31 8.93
CA GLY A 150 -6.90 17.38 8.13
C GLY A 150 -7.27 16.89 6.73
N ASP A 151 -6.98 17.73 5.75
CA ASP A 151 -7.35 17.55 4.35
C ASP A 151 -6.44 16.59 3.55
N ARG A 152 -5.46 15.97 4.22
CA ARG A 152 -4.44 15.11 3.62
C ARG A 152 -5.01 13.81 3.05
N SER A 153 -5.92 13.17 3.79
CA SER A 153 -6.42 11.83 3.49
C SER A 153 -7.89 11.86 3.11
N LEU A 154 -8.26 10.97 2.20
CA LEU A 154 -9.60 10.88 1.63
C LEU A 154 -10.53 10.07 2.55
N LEU A 155 -10.77 10.58 3.77
CA LEU A 155 -11.65 9.92 4.76
C LEU A 155 -13.07 9.67 4.25
N ASP A 156 -13.54 10.50 3.32
CA ASP A 156 -14.85 10.41 2.68
C ASP A 156 -15.02 9.14 1.83
N LEU A 157 -13.92 8.54 1.38
CA LEU A 157 -13.96 7.26 0.67
C LEU A 157 -14.22 6.07 1.61
N ILE A 158 -14.09 6.27 2.92
CA ILE A 158 -14.35 5.24 3.92
C ILE A 158 -15.78 5.44 4.43
N PRO A 159 -16.66 4.41 4.37
CA PRO A 159 -18.03 4.54 4.87
C PRO A 159 -18.12 5.09 6.29
N ALA A 160 -19.01 6.06 6.51
CA ALA A 160 -19.19 6.73 7.81
C ALA A 160 -19.62 5.76 8.93
N SER A 161 -20.20 4.60 8.58
CA SER A 161 -20.52 3.52 9.51
C SER A 161 -19.28 2.91 10.17
N ILE A 162 -18.09 3.03 9.56
CA ILE A 162 -16.83 2.56 10.14
C ILE A 162 -16.33 3.58 11.16
N ARG A 163 -16.56 3.28 12.44
CA ARG A 163 -16.18 4.14 13.58
C ARG A 163 -14.73 3.98 14.01
N ARG A 164 -14.15 2.78 13.83
CA ARG A 164 -12.76 2.45 14.16
C ARG A 164 -11.98 2.23 12.88
N LEU A 165 -10.96 3.04 12.66
CA LEU A 165 -10.13 3.00 11.46
C LEU A 165 -8.82 2.30 11.75
N ARG A 166 -8.35 1.49 10.79
CA ARG A 166 -6.98 0.98 10.80
C ARG A 166 -6.07 2.11 10.35
N VAL A 167 -5.19 2.55 11.23
CA VAL A 167 -4.27 3.67 11.04
C VAL A 167 -2.84 3.17 10.94
N ILE A 168 -2.10 3.77 10.02
CA ILE A 168 -0.67 3.57 9.85
C ILE A 168 -0.02 4.88 10.27
N GLN A 169 1.00 4.76 11.12
CA GLN A 169 1.85 5.86 11.52
C GLN A 169 3.29 5.54 11.16
N VAL A 170 3.92 6.37 10.35
CA VAL A 170 5.33 6.26 9.95
C VAL A 170 6.09 7.36 10.68
N GLY A 171 6.64 7.04 11.86
CA GLY A 171 7.26 8.02 12.74
C GLY A 171 6.40 9.28 12.93
N THR A 172 7.00 10.44 12.61
CA THR A 172 6.32 11.74 12.54
C THR A 172 5.89 12.12 11.12
N GLU A 173 6.26 11.32 10.12
CA GLU A 173 6.13 11.66 8.69
C GLU A 173 4.74 11.40 8.13
N ASP A 174 4.11 10.31 8.57
CA ASP A 174 2.76 9.98 8.18
C ASP A 174 1.93 9.50 9.35
N TYR A 175 0.66 9.90 9.33
CA TYR A 175 -0.45 9.36 10.09
C TYR A 175 -1.66 9.34 9.15
N CYS A 176 -2.13 8.16 8.74
CA CYS A 176 -3.18 8.03 7.75
C CYS A 176 -3.95 6.70 7.90
N PRO A 177 -5.28 6.69 7.67
CA PRO A 177 -6.02 5.43 7.55
C PRO A 177 -5.55 4.65 6.32
N CYS A 178 -5.14 3.39 6.51
CA CYS A 178 -4.74 2.53 5.40
C CYS A 178 -5.06 1.06 5.68
N GLY A 179 -5.51 0.35 4.65
CA GLY A 179 -5.81 -1.09 4.68
C GLY A 179 -4.68 -1.98 4.18
N GLY A 180 -3.56 -1.41 3.73
CA GLY A 180 -2.46 -2.12 3.08
C GLY A 180 -1.50 -2.85 4.02
N THR A 181 -0.52 -3.53 3.41
CA THR A 181 0.58 -4.17 4.15
C THR A 181 1.80 -3.24 4.17
N HIS A 182 2.43 -3.09 5.33
CA HIS A 182 3.57 -2.19 5.52
C HIS A 182 4.72 -2.90 6.23
N LEU A 183 5.92 -2.32 6.08
CA LEU A 183 7.11 -2.69 6.82
C LEU A 183 6.96 -2.38 8.31
N ARG A 184 7.90 -2.85 9.13
CA ARG A 184 7.96 -2.45 10.55
C ARG A 184 8.83 -1.21 10.76
N ASN A 185 9.77 -0.96 9.86
CA ASN A 185 10.67 0.17 9.96
C ASN A 185 11.00 0.77 8.59
N THR A 186 11.14 2.10 8.50
CA THR A 186 11.49 2.76 7.23
C THR A 186 12.85 2.35 6.69
N SER A 187 13.76 1.90 7.56
CA SER A 187 15.07 1.38 7.16
C SER A 187 15.01 0.14 6.27
N GLU A 188 13.88 -0.57 6.22
CA GLU A 188 13.67 -1.72 5.32
C GLU A 188 13.34 -1.29 3.87
N ILE A 189 13.08 0.00 3.63
CA ILE A 189 12.65 0.52 2.32
C ILE A 189 13.74 0.41 1.26
N GLY A 190 15.00 0.69 1.59
CA GLY A 190 16.06 0.93 0.59
C GLY A 190 16.35 2.42 0.43
N ARG A 191 16.56 2.87 -0.80
CA ARG A 191 16.61 4.30 -1.15
C ARG A 191 15.55 4.61 -2.20
N VAL A 192 14.85 5.72 -2.04
CA VAL A 192 13.92 6.24 -3.04
C VAL A 192 14.72 6.91 -4.15
N HIS A 193 14.41 6.59 -5.40
CA HIS A 193 14.91 7.27 -6.59
C HIS A 193 13.75 7.69 -7.49
N VAL A 194 13.59 8.99 -7.71
CA VAL A 194 12.57 9.56 -8.59
C VAL A 194 12.99 9.38 -10.04
N VAL A 195 12.21 8.60 -10.78
CA VAL A 195 12.49 8.25 -12.18
C VAL A 195 11.93 9.30 -13.13
N GLU A 196 10.69 9.71 -12.91
CA GLU A 196 10.03 10.69 -13.77
C GLU A 196 8.96 11.49 -13.04
N LYS A 197 8.74 12.71 -13.54
CA LYS A 197 7.55 13.51 -13.28
C LYS A 197 6.74 13.64 -14.56
N ARG A 198 5.43 13.45 -14.48
CA ARG A 198 4.49 13.77 -15.56
C ARG A 198 3.38 14.67 -15.07
N SER A 199 3.15 15.80 -15.75
CA SER A 199 1.95 16.59 -15.50
C SER A 199 0.72 15.91 -16.09
N LYS A 200 -0.35 15.83 -15.29
CA LYS A 200 -1.65 15.28 -15.69
C LYS A 200 -2.66 16.39 -16.05
N GLY A 201 -2.22 17.66 -16.02
CA GLY A 201 -3.10 18.82 -16.10
C GLY A 201 -3.89 19.04 -14.81
N LYS A 202 -4.69 20.11 -14.75
CA LYS A 202 -5.54 20.46 -13.58
C LYS A 202 -4.79 20.52 -12.25
N GLU A 203 -3.56 21.06 -12.28
CA GLU A 203 -2.69 21.15 -11.10
C GLU A 203 -2.39 19.77 -10.48
N THR A 204 -2.33 18.72 -11.31
CA THR A 204 -1.93 17.39 -10.86
C THR A 204 -0.60 17.00 -11.49
N ASP A 205 0.38 16.68 -10.64
CA ASP A 205 1.66 16.09 -11.05
C ASP A 205 1.77 14.66 -10.53
N ARG A 206 2.20 13.76 -11.42
CA ARG A 206 2.54 12.37 -11.11
C ARG A 206 4.03 12.24 -10.90
N ILE A 207 4.42 11.63 -9.79
CA ILE A 207 5.79 11.18 -9.54
C ILE A 207 5.83 9.66 -9.70
N THR A 208 6.72 9.16 -10.55
CA THR A 208 7.07 7.73 -10.61
C THR A 208 8.46 7.55 -9.99
N TYR A 209 8.61 6.59 -9.10
CA TYR A 209 9.86 6.32 -8.41
C TYR A 209 10.10 4.81 -8.24
N GLU A 210 11.36 4.45 -8.06
CA GLU A 210 11.81 3.10 -7.76
C GLU A 210 12.57 3.07 -6.42
N LEU A 211 12.80 1.85 -5.92
CA LEU A 211 13.55 1.61 -4.69
C LEU A 211 14.87 0.93 -5.01
N LEU A 212 15.95 1.66 -4.81
CA LEU A 212 17.31 1.13 -4.91
C LEU A 212 17.68 0.38 -3.63
N PRO A 213 18.61 -0.60 -3.71
CA PRO A 213 19.26 -1.15 -2.53
C PRO A 213 19.91 -0.05 -1.66
N LYS A 214 20.10 -0.36 -0.38
CA LYS A 214 20.87 0.50 0.52
C LYS A 214 22.35 0.54 0.14
#